data_AF-A0A1M5Y8C4-F1
#
_entry.id   AF-A0A1M5Y8C4-F1
#
_cell.length_a   1.000
_cell.length_b   1.000
_cell.length_c   1.000
_cell.angle_alpha   90.00
_cell.angle_beta   90.00
_cell.angle_gamma   90.00
#
_symmetry.space_group_name_H-M   'P 1'
#
loop_
_entity.id
_entity.type
_entity.pdbx_description
1 polymer ?
#
loop_
_entity_poly.entity_id
_entity_poly.type
_entity_poly.pdbx_seq_one_letter_code
_entity_poly.pdbx_strand_id
1 'polypeptide(L)' 'MEMTLNYSGAFCELGCDELEGVNGGVDWNGVGLGVSMTAGGIIGAKIGALGGVPGVAAGTIIGAAVGGILYSLWD' A
#
# COMPACT_ATOMS: atom_id res chain seq x y z
N MET A 1 27.48 -2.77 -10.39
CA MET A 1 27.37 -1.42 -9.81
C MET A 1 27.81 -1.55 -8.36
N GLU A 2 28.83 -0.82 -7.95
CA GLU A 2 29.38 -0.90 -6.58
C GLU A 2 28.50 -0.03 -5.67
N MET A 3 27.95 -0.62 -4.60
CA MET A 3 27.06 0.07 -3.65
C MET A 3 27.94 0.94 -2.74
N THR A 4 27.82 2.26 -2.85
CA THR A 4 28.74 3.20 -2.17
C THR A 4 28.06 3.78 -0.94
N LEU A 5 28.00 2.95 0.09
CA LEU A 5 27.36 3.23 1.37
C LEU A 5 27.95 4.48 2.05
N ASN A 6 27.14 5.53 2.22
CA ASN A 6 27.52 6.77 2.89
C ASN A 6 27.38 6.62 4.42
N TYR A 7 28.50 6.40 5.11
CA TYR A 7 28.51 6.11 6.54
C TYR A 7 28.36 7.38 7.40
N SER A 8 27.29 7.42 8.21
CA SER A 8 27.07 8.43 9.26
C SER A 8 27.05 7.72 10.63
N GLY A 9 28.23 7.35 11.13
CA GLY A 9 28.37 6.64 12.40
C GLY A 9 28.00 5.15 12.31
N ALA A 10 27.08 4.67 13.16
CA ALA A 10 26.68 3.26 13.25
C ALA A 10 25.66 2.82 12.19
N PHE A 11 25.11 3.77 11.43
CA PHE A 11 24.14 3.53 10.37
C PHE A 11 24.67 4.10 9.05
N CYS A 12 24.39 3.39 7.97
CA CYS A 12 24.56 3.91 6.63
C CYS A 12 23.21 4.46 6.16
N GLU A 13 23.18 5.71 5.72
CA GLU A 13 22.03 6.24 4.98
C GLU A 13 22.13 5.78 3.53
N LEU A 14 21.04 5.26 2.98
CA LEU A 14 20.94 4.90 1.56
C LEU A 14 20.57 6.15 0.77
N GLY A 15 21.33 6.44 -0.28
CA GLY A 15 20.90 7.39 -1.30
C GLY A 15 19.71 6.86 -2.12
N CYS A 16 19.05 7.73 -2.89
CA CYS A 16 17.89 7.37 -3.70
C CYS A 16 18.17 6.20 -4.65
N ASP A 17 19.34 6.19 -5.31
CA ASP A 17 19.74 5.14 -6.27
C ASP A 17 20.00 3.79 -5.58
N GLU A 18 20.50 3.82 -4.34
CA GLU A 18 20.77 2.61 -3.55
C GLU A 18 19.48 2.06 -2.95
N LEU A 19 18.56 2.94 -2.56
CA LEU A 19 17.21 2.59 -2.14
C LEU A 19 16.44 1.93 -3.30
N GLU A 20 16.60 2.40 -4.54
CA GLU A 20 16.01 1.79 -5.73
C GLU A 20 16.58 0.38 -6.00
N GLY A 21 17.88 0.20 -5.76
CA GLY A 21 18.54 -1.11 -5.78
C GLY A 21 18.02 -2.09 -4.72
N VAL A 22 17.77 -1.61 -3.50
CA VAL A 22 17.18 -2.40 -2.40
C VAL A 22 15.71 -2.72 -2.67
N ASN A 23 14.94 -1.76 -3.18
CA ASN A 23 13.54 -1.94 -3.53
C ASN A 23 13.36 -2.76 -4.81
N GLY A 24 14.44 -3.03 -5.56
CA GLY A 24 14.40 -3.79 -6.81
C GLY A 24 13.65 -3.06 -7.94
N GLY A 25 13.59 -1.73 -7.89
CA GLY A 25 12.78 -0.92 -8.80
C GLY A 25 11.26 -1.07 -8.62
N VAL A 26 10.81 -1.63 -7.49
CA VAL A 26 9.38 -1.80 -7.19
C VAL A 26 8.82 -0.54 -6.55
N ASP A 27 7.68 -0.06 -7.06
CA ASP A 27 6.85 0.95 -6.41
C ASP A 27 6.09 0.32 -5.23
N TRP A 28 6.73 0.31 -4.06
CA TRP A 28 6.12 -0.21 -2.83
C TRP A 28 4.94 0.61 -2.33
N ASN A 29 4.87 1.89 -2.71
CA ASN A 29 3.72 2.73 -2.40
C ASN A 29 2.49 2.26 -3.18
N GLY A 30 2.63 2.03 -4.49
CA GLY A 30 1.59 1.42 -5.31
C GLY A 30 1.15 0.03 -4.81
N VAL A 31 2.09 -0.80 -4.34
CA VAL A 31 1.78 -2.09 -3.72
C VAL A 31 0.98 -1.92 -2.43
N GLY A 32 1.43 -1.04 -1.54
CA GLY A 32 0.77 -0.76 -0.27
C GLY A 32 -0.65 -0.24 -0.45
N LEU A 33 -0.83 0.70 -1.39
CA LEU A 33 -2.13 1.22 -1.78
C LEU A 33 -3.04 0.10 -2.31
N GLY A 34 -2.54 -0.73 -3.23
CA GLY A 34 -3.31 -1.83 -3.82
C GLY A 34 -3.76 -2.87 -2.80
N VAL A 35 -2.88 -3.27 -1.88
CA VAL A 35 -3.21 -4.20 -0.78
C VAL A 35 -4.27 -3.59 0.14
N SER A 36 -4.12 -2.32 0.49
CA SER A 36 -5.03 -1.63 1.41
C SER A 36 -6.42 -1.46 0.80
N MET A 37 -6.50 -1.09 -0.48
CA MET A 37 -7.77 -1.03 -1.23
C MET A 37 -8.42 -2.41 -1.32
N THR A 38 -7.63 -3.46 -1.55
CA THR A 38 -8.17 -4.83 -1.64
C THR A 38 -8.73 -5.29 -0.29
N ALA A 39 -7.98 -5.10 0.79
CA ALA A 39 -8.41 -5.46 2.14
C ALA A 39 -9.68 -4.68 2.54
N GLY A 40 -9.68 -3.36 2.31
CA GLY A 40 -10.84 -2.51 2.54
C GLY A 40 -12.05 -2.96 1.73
N GLY A 41 -11.86 -3.30 0.45
CA GLY A 41 -12.92 -3.80 -0.42
C GLY A 41 -13.52 -5.12 0.06
N ILE A 42 -12.70 -6.07 0.51
CA ILE A 42 -13.18 -7.35 1.06
C ILE A 42 -14.00 -7.13 2.34
N ILE A 43 -13.53 -6.26 3.24
CA ILE A 43 -14.25 -5.92 4.47
C ILE A 43 -15.58 -5.24 4.13
N GLY A 44 -15.55 -4.25 3.24
CA GLY A 44 -16.74 -3.53 2.79
C GLY A 44 -17.75 -4.46 2.10
N ALA A 45 -17.29 -5.41 1.29
CA ALA A 45 -18.13 -6.43 0.67
C ALA A 45 -18.87 -7.29 1.70
N LYS A 46 -18.16 -7.72 2.77
CA LYS A 46 -18.75 -8.52 3.86
C LYS A 46 -19.83 -7.76 4.61
N ILE A 47 -19.61 -6.47 4.90
CA ILE A 47 -20.62 -5.62 5.53
C ILE A 47 -21.80 -5.38 4.57
N GLY A 48 -21.50 -5.07 3.32
CA GLY A 48 -22.48 -4.82 2.27
C GLY A 48 -23.37 -6.01 1.93
N ALA A 49 -22.93 -7.24 2.21
CA ALA A 49 -23.71 -8.46 2.00
C ALA A 49 -25.08 -8.46 2.70
N LEU A 50 -25.24 -7.67 3.78
CA LEU A 50 -26.54 -7.45 4.44
C LEU A 50 -27.59 -6.84 3.51
N GLY A 51 -27.18 -6.11 2.47
CA GLY A 51 -28.03 -5.53 1.43
C GLY A 51 -28.16 -6.39 0.18
N GLY A 52 -27.71 -7.66 0.21
CA GLY A 52 -27.70 -8.54 -0.96
C GLY A 52 -26.64 -8.17 -2.00
N VAL A 53 -26.78 -8.69 -3.22
CA VAL A 53 -25.78 -8.51 -4.31
C VAL A 53 -25.44 -7.03 -4.59
N PRO A 54 -26.41 -6.09 -4.66
CA PRO A 54 -26.10 -4.67 -4.84
C PRO A 54 -25.30 -4.09 -3.66
N GLY A 55 -25.62 -4.54 -2.43
CA GLY A 55 -24.89 -4.13 -1.24
C GLY A 55 -23.45 -4.61 -1.22
N VAL A 56 -23.18 -5.84 -1.69
CA VAL A 56 -21.80 -6.36 -1.87
C VAL A 56 -21.01 -5.47 -2.83
N ALA A 57 -21.59 -5.11 -3.97
CA ALA A 57 -20.92 -4.26 -4.96
C ALA A 57 -20.60 -2.86 -4.39
N ALA A 58 -21.61 -2.20 -3.81
CA ALA A 58 -21.44 -0.88 -3.20
C ALA A 58 -20.44 -0.93 -2.02
N GLY A 59 -20.56 -1.95 -1.16
CA GLY A 59 -19.66 -2.17 -0.03
C GLY A 59 -18.22 -2.41 -0.47
N THR A 60 -18.00 -3.16 -1.55
CA THR A 60 -16.66 -3.37 -2.12
C THR A 60 -16.03 -2.06 -2.56
N ILE A 61 -16.77 -1.22 -3.30
CA ILE A 61 -16.27 0.05 -3.82
C ILE A 61 -15.95 1.01 -2.66
N ILE A 62 -16.90 1.18 -1.73
CA ILE A 62 -16.74 2.08 -0.59
C ILE A 62 -15.60 1.59 0.32
N GLY A 63 -15.57 0.30 0.62
CA GLY A 63 -14.51 -0.30 1.43
C GLY A 63 -13.13 -0.14 0.80
N ALA A 64 -13.02 -0.33 -0.51
CA ALA A 64 -11.75 -0.14 -1.22
C ALA A 64 -11.31 1.33 -1.19
N ALA A 65 -12.24 2.27 -1.40
CA ALA A 65 -11.94 3.70 -1.28
C ALA A 65 -11.46 4.09 0.12
N VAL A 66 -12.13 3.59 1.17
CA VAL A 66 -11.72 3.82 2.57
C VAL A 66 -10.34 3.22 2.85
N GLY A 67 -10.09 2.00 2.38
CA GLY A 67 -8.78 1.34 2.51
C GLY A 67 -7.65 2.14 1.85
N GLY A 68 -7.91 2.69 0.66
CA GLY A 68 -6.96 3.59 -0.02
C GLY A 68 -6.71 4.89 0.74
N ILE A 69 -7.78 5.54 1.23
CA ILE A 69 -7.67 6.78 2.03
C ILE A 69 -6.88 6.54 3.32
N LEU A 70 -7.15 5.44 4.03
CA LEU A 70 -6.42 5.11 5.26
C LEU A 70 -4.94 4.88 4.99
N TYR A 71 -4.60 4.18 3.90
CA TYR A 71 -3.21 4.02 3.50
C TYR A 71 -2.54 5.37 3.24
N SER A 72 -3.17 6.26 2.46
CA SER A 72 -2.62 7.60 2.17
C SER A 72 -2.49 8.53 3.38
N LEU A 73 -3.12 8.22 4.52
CA LEU A 73 -2.97 8.97 5.77
C LEU A 73 -1.81 8.46 6.64
N TRP A 74 -1.33 7.25 6.37
CA TRP A 74 -0.32 6.56 7.17
C TRP A 74 0.98 6.24 6.40
N ASP A 75 0.98 6.43 5.08
CA ASP A 75 2.16 6.49 4.20
C ASP A 75 2.94 7.80 4.42
#